data_AF-A0A7V6TTQ6-F1
#
_entry.id   AF-A0A7V6TTQ6-F1
#
_cell.length_a   1.000
_cell.length_b   1.000
_cell.length_c   1.000
_cell.angle_alpha   90.00
_cell.angle_beta   90.00
_cell.angle_gamma   90.00
#
_symmetry.space_group_name_H-M   'P 1'
#
loop_
_entity.id
_entity.type
_entity.pdbx_description
1 polymer ?
#
loop_
_entity_poly.entity_id
_entity_poly.type
_entity_poly.pdbx_seq_one_letter_code
_entity_poly.pdbx_strand_id
1 'polypeptide(L)'
;MCCRTWKKYLFFQTTIDSEVIVNLISRFSSEGIINSIVRTMEMIKGSYALVVMTGDCLIGVRDPYGLRPLCLGLLADGYVLASESCALDVIGAEFVRDVEPGEIIIINKTGLESRKVQAGNRRASCIFEYIYFARSDSVIDGTSVYEARKSAGKILAQEHPVEADMVIAVPDTSIPAAMGYAEASGIPFGEGLVKNRYVGRTFIQPEQELRETSVRLKLNPVRCNVSGKRIVMIDDSIVRGTTGRQIVSMLRMAGAREVHLRISSPPVVHCCHFGIDTPDREQLIGAVKTIEQIRVAIGADSLGYLSIEGLVRSTGRRAEHLCLACFQGEYPMEVPMVGNKKVFESK
;
A
#
# COMPACT_ATOMS: atom_id res chain seq x y z
N MET A 1 28.63 29.38 1.85
CA MET A 1 29.07 29.31 0.44
C MET A 1 29.22 27.83 0.03
N CYS A 2 28.16 27.16 -0.46
CA CYS A 2 28.32 25.83 -1.08
C CYS A 2 27.11 25.41 -1.94
N CYS A 3 26.51 26.34 -2.70
CA CYS A 3 25.38 26.03 -3.57
C CYS A 3 25.53 26.56 -5.01
N ARG A 4 26.68 27.17 -5.36
CA ARG A 4 26.86 27.85 -6.66
C ARG A 4 27.76 27.12 -7.68
N THR A 5 28.35 25.97 -7.34
CA THR A 5 29.18 25.17 -8.26
C THR A 5 28.49 23.94 -8.86
N TRP A 6 27.24 23.65 -8.48
CA TRP A 6 26.51 22.42 -8.86
C TRP A 6 25.85 22.42 -10.25
N LYS A 7 25.95 23.53 -11.01
CA LYS A 7 25.15 23.79 -12.21
C LYS A 7 25.75 23.33 -13.55
N LYS A 8 26.85 22.56 -13.55
CA LYS A 8 27.48 22.12 -14.80
C LYS A 8 27.31 20.60 -15.00
N TYR A 9 26.43 20.25 -15.95
CA TYR A 9 26.31 18.95 -16.66
C TYR A 9 25.38 17.84 -16.14
N LEU A 10 24.34 18.14 -15.35
CA LEU A 10 23.23 17.18 -15.14
C LEU A 10 22.00 17.65 -15.90
N PHE A 11 21.66 16.93 -16.98
CA PHE A 11 20.46 17.15 -17.78
C PHE A 11 19.40 16.15 -17.34
N PHE A 12 18.23 16.64 -16.95
CA PHE A 12 17.06 15.82 -16.64
C PHE A 12 16.12 15.84 -17.84
N GLN A 13 15.76 14.65 -18.34
CA GLN A 13 14.83 14.47 -19.45
C GLN A 13 13.39 14.34 -18.96
N THR A 14 13.21 13.84 -17.74
CA THR A 14 11.92 13.54 -17.14
C THR A 14 11.79 14.18 -15.75
N THR A 15 10.66 13.93 -15.11
CA THR A 15 10.33 14.41 -13.78
C THR A 15 10.33 13.28 -12.74
N ILE A 16 10.85 12.10 -13.10
CA ILE A 16 10.82 10.93 -12.22
C ILE A 16 12.07 10.88 -11.34
N ASP A 17 11.88 10.48 -10.09
CA ASP A 17 12.93 10.29 -9.09
C ASP A 17 13.98 9.25 -9.51
N SER A 18 13.58 8.21 -10.24
CA SER A 18 14.49 7.16 -10.72
C SER A 18 15.58 7.72 -11.64
N GLU A 19 15.28 8.76 -12.43
CA GLU A 19 16.30 9.45 -13.24
C GLU A 19 17.28 10.23 -12.36
N VAL A 20 16.80 10.82 -11.26
CA VAL A 20 17.67 11.49 -10.27
C VAL A 20 18.62 10.47 -9.63
N ILE A 21 18.11 9.31 -9.24
CA ILE A 21 18.91 8.22 -8.64
C ILE A 21 19.99 7.74 -9.62
N VAL A 22 19.63 7.44 -10.87
CA VAL A 22 20.60 6.99 -11.90
C VAL A 22 21.68 8.05 -12.16
N ASN A 23 21.29 9.32 -12.24
CA ASN A 23 22.23 10.42 -12.40
C ASN A 23 23.21 10.57 -11.23
N LEU A 24 22.74 10.37 -9.99
CA LEU A 24 23.60 10.36 -8.81
C LEU A 24 24.59 9.19 -8.84
N ILE A 25 24.11 7.97 -9.18
CA ILE A 25 24.99 6.81 -9.34
C ILE A 25 26.05 7.08 -10.41
N SER A 26 25.66 7.61 -11.58
CA SER A 26 26.58 7.91 -12.68
C SER A 26 27.66 8.93 -12.27
N ARG A 27 27.32 9.89 -11.40
CA ARG A 27 28.26 10.91 -10.92
C ARG A 27 29.42 10.34 -10.11
N PHE A 28 29.19 9.23 -9.41
CA PHE A 28 30.20 8.54 -8.60
C PHE A 28 30.83 7.34 -9.31
N SER A 29 30.62 7.19 -10.62
CA SER A 29 31.03 6.01 -11.40
C SER A 29 32.53 5.71 -11.34
N SER A 30 33.38 6.72 -11.13
CA SER A 30 34.83 6.55 -10.97
C SER A 30 35.23 5.74 -9.72
N GLU A 31 34.34 5.59 -8.74
CA GLU A 31 34.58 4.82 -7.51
C GLU A 31 34.19 3.33 -7.65
N GLY A 32 33.65 2.93 -8.81
CA GLY A 32 33.08 1.61 -9.08
C GLY A 32 31.59 1.53 -8.67
N ILE A 33 30.79 0.80 -9.46
CA ILE A 33 29.32 0.79 -9.36
C ILE A 33 28.78 0.59 -7.94
N ILE A 34 29.37 -0.34 -7.18
CA ILE A 34 28.93 -0.63 -5.81
C ILE A 34 29.17 0.58 -4.90
N ASN A 35 30.36 1.19 -4.94
CA ASN A 35 30.64 2.37 -4.12
C ASN A 35 29.81 3.57 -4.59
N SER A 36 29.52 3.69 -5.89
CA SER A 36 28.61 4.73 -6.42
C SER A 36 27.20 4.60 -5.84
N ILE A 37 26.70 3.37 -5.71
CA ILE A 37 25.41 3.07 -5.08
C ILE A 37 25.46 3.43 -3.59
N VAL A 38 26.51 3.01 -2.87
CA VAL A 38 26.70 3.36 -1.45
C VAL A 38 26.67 4.88 -1.25
N ARG A 39 27.44 5.64 -2.03
CA ARG A 39 27.45 7.11 -2.00
C ARG A 39 26.07 7.71 -2.29
N THR A 40 25.35 7.13 -3.25
CA THR A 40 23.99 7.59 -3.57
C THR A 40 23.05 7.36 -2.40
N MET A 41 23.10 6.17 -1.77
CA MET A 41 22.30 5.83 -0.58
C MET A 41 22.59 6.76 0.60
N GLU A 42 23.84 7.18 0.80
CA GLU A 42 24.24 8.15 1.84
C GLU A 42 23.64 9.55 1.59
N MET A 43 23.39 9.90 0.33
CA MET A 43 22.90 11.24 -0.06
C MET A 43 21.38 11.34 -0.11
N ILE A 44 20.69 10.30 -0.57
CA ILE A 44 19.25 10.36 -0.81
C ILE A 44 18.46 10.01 0.45
N LYS A 45 17.48 10.85 0.78
CA LYS A 45 16.45 10.57 1.79
C LYS A 45 15.16 10.21 1.07
N GLY A 46 14.64 9.02 1.31
CA GLY A 46 13.38 8.55 0.74
C GLY A 46 13.23 7.04 0.88
N SER A 47 12.29 6.49 0.13
CA SER A 47 12.05 5.05 0.04
C SER A 47 12.37 4.55 -1.36
N TYR A 48 13.05 3.41 -1.46
CA TYR A 48 13.39 2.82 -2.74
C TYR A 48 13.69 1.32 -2.58
N ALA A 49 13.24 0.55 -3.57
CA ALA A 49 13.66 -0.82 -3.82
C ALA A 49 14.10 -0.83 -5.29
N LEU A 50 15.40 -0.95 -5.52
CA LEU A 50 15.99 -0.80 -6.85
C LEU A 50 16.53 -2.14 -7.34
N VAL A 51 16.40 -2.35 -8.64
CA VAL A 51 17.17 -3.35 -9.38
C VAL A 51 17.99 -2.60 -10.42
N VAL A 52 19.31 -2.72 -10.34
CA VAL A 52 20.28 -2.08 -11.23
C VAL A 52 21.06 -3.16 -11.96
N MET A 53 21.26 -3.00 -13.26
CA MET A 53 21.99 -3.95 -14.09
C MET A 53 23.18 -3.28 -14.77
N THR A 54 24.33 -3.94 -14.74
CA THR A 54 25.51 -3.59 -15.53
C THR A 54 25.78 -4.70 -16.56
N GLY A 55 26.88 -4.61 -17.32
CA GLY A 55 27.24 -5.66 -18.28
C GLY A 55 27.54 -7.03 -17.65
N ASP A 56 27.80 -7.09 -16.34
CA ASP A 56 28.29 -8.27 -15.63
C ASP A 56 27.61 -8.53 -14.27
N CYS A 57 26.77 -7.61 -13.78
CA CYS A 57 26.13 -7.71 -12.47
C CYS A 57 24.62 -7.38 -12.53
N LEU A 58 23.84 -8.09 -11.71
CA LEU A 58 22.50 -7.73 -11.28
C LEU A 58 22.56 -7.31 -9.81
N ILE A 59 22.09 -6.11 -9.49
CA ILE A 59 22.24 -5.50 -8.17
C ILE A 59 20.88 -5.14 -7.61
N GLY A 60 20.54 -5.68 -6.43
CA GLY A 60 19.35 -5.31 -5.66
C GLY A 60 19.72 -4.34 -4.56
N VAL A 61 18.95 -3.26 -4.37
CA VAL A 61 19.19 -2.27 -3.32
C VAL A 61 17.90 -1.98 -2.59
N ARG A 62 17.89 -2.10 -1.27
CA ARG A 62 16.75 -1.70 -0.44
C ARG A 62 17.13 -0.51 0.43
N ASP A 63 16.21 0.45 0.54
CA ASP A 63 16.44 1.67 1.32
C ASP A 63 16.80 1.37 2.79
N PRO A 64 17.54 2.27 3.46
CA PRO A 64 17.96 2.13 4.86
C PRO A 64 16.87 1.77 5.87
N TYR A 65 15.62 2.15 5.60
CA TYR A 65 14.51 1.89 6.49
C TYR A 65 13.70 0.65 6.08
N GLY A 66 13.95 0.08 4.91
CA GLY A 66 13.20 -1.03 4.34
C GLY A 66 11.74 -0.67 4.03
N LEU A 67 11.47 0.60 3.67
CA LEU A 67 10.11 1.11 3.45
C LEU A 67 9.38 0.37 2.33
N ARG A 68 10.06 0.14 1.19
CA ARG A 68 9.53 -0.63 0.06
C ARG A 68 9.97 -2.09 0.14
N PRO A 69 9.12 -3.05 -0.26
CA PRO A 69 9.48 -4.47 -0.23
C PRO A 69 10.43 -4.82 -1.38
N LEU A 70 11.36 -5.73 -1.09
CA LEU A 70 12.26 -6.36 -2.07
C LEU A 70 12.65 -7.73 -1.53
N CYS A 71 12.51 -8.76 -2.35
CA CYS A 71 12.81 -10.14 -2.00
C CYS A 71 13.74 -10.79 -3.03
N LEU A 72 14.44 -11.82 -2.55
CA LEU A 72 15.39 -12.62 -3.31
C LEU A 72 14.80 -14.03 -3.51
N GLY A 73 14.80 -14.48 -4.76
CA GLY A 73 14.50 -15.84 -5.16
C GLY A 73 15.67 -16.56 -5.80
N LEU A 74 15.56 -17.88 -5.90
CA LEU A 74 16.52 -18.76 -6.53
C LEU A 74 15.84 -19.64 -7.59
N LEU A 75 16.38 -19.61 -8.80
CA LEU A 75 16.11 -20.57 -9.87
C LEU A 75 17.27 -21.56 -9.98
N ALA A 76 17.09 -22.62 -10.76
CA ALA A 76 18.13 -23.63 -10.97
C ALA A 76 19.45 -23.04 -11.51
N ASP A 77 19.38 -21.94 -12.27
CA ASP A 77 20.48 -21.33 -13.00
C ASP A 77 20.78 -19.87 -12.60
N GLY A 78 20.13 -19.33 -11.56
CA GLY A 78 20.39 -17.96 -11.14
C GLY A 78 19.49 -17.42 -10.04
N TYR A 79 19.71 -16.16 -9.68
CA TYR A 79 18.95 -15.45 -8.66
C TYR A 79 17.95 -14.49 -9.29
N VAL A 80 16.84 -14.25 -8.59
CA VAL A 80 15.78 -13.35 -9.01
C VAL A 80 15.53 -12.32 -7.91
N LEU A 81 15.31 -11.07 -8.30
CA LEU A 81 14.89 -10.00 -7.39
C LEU A 81 13.50 -9.52 -7.80
N ALA A 82 12.60 -9.38 -6.82
CA ALA A 82 11.24 -8.91 -7.06
C ALA A 82 10.74 -8.07 -5.89
N SER A 83 9.79 -7.16 -6.14
CA SER A 83 9.13 -6.41 -5.06
C SER A 83 8.30 -7.31 -4.14
N GLU A 84 7.70 -8.37 -4.69
CA GLU A 84 6.79 -9.27 -3.96
C GLU A 84 7.09 -10.74 -4.27
N SER A 85 6.93 -11.61 -3.27
CA SER A 85 7.21 -13.05 -3.41
C SER A 85 6.33 -13.74 -4.44
N CYS A 86 5.10 -13.27 -4.67
CA CYS A 86 4.20 -13.87 -5.66
C CYS A 86 4.78 -13.87 -7.08
N ALA A 87 5.71 -12.95 -7.39
CA ALA A 87 6.40 -12.94 -8.67
C ALA A 87 7.39 -14.10 -8.81
N LEU A 88 8.00 -14.54 -7.69
CA LEU A 88 8.88 -15.70 -7.65
C LEU A 88 8.09 -16.99 -7.87
N ASP A 89 6.92 -17.11 -7.22
CA ASP A 89 6.04 -18.28 -7.36
C ASP A 89 5.62 -18.52 -8.81
N VAL A 90 5.27 -17.44 -9.53
CA VAL A 90 4.81 -17.51 -10.93
C VAL A 90 5.87 -18.08 -11.87
N ILE A 91 7.15 -17.83 -11.59
CA ILE A 91 8.27 -18.30 -12.43
C ILE A 91 8.93 -19.57 -11.88
N GLY A 92 8.43 -20.11 -10.77
CA GLY A 92 8.99 -21.29 -10.11
C GLY A 92 10.31 -21.03 -9.37
N ALA A 93 10.59 -19.80 -8.96
CA ALA A 93 11.74 -19.47 -8.13
C ALA A 93 11.45 -19.77 -6.66
N GLU A 94 12.38 -20.43 -5.97
CA GLU A 94 12.31 -20.63 -4.52
C GLU A 94 12.51 -19.28 -3.82
N PHE A 95 11.58 -18.90 -2.93
CA PHE A 95 11.77 -17.74 -2.07
C PHE A 95 12.91 -17.99 -1.07
N VAL A 96 13.97 -17.18 -1.15
CA VAL A 96 15.13 -17.32 -0.25
C VAL A 96 14.92 -16.49 1.01
N ARG A 97 14.71 -15.18 0.84
CA ARG A 97 14.42 -14.21 1.93
C ARG A 97 14.10 -12.82 1.38
N ASP A 98 13.59 -11.96 2.25
CA ASP A 98 13.56 -10.53 2.03
C ASP A 98 15.00 -9.94 2.00
N VAL A 99 15.20 -8.91 1.18
CA VAL A 99 16.40 -8.07 1.20
C VAL A 99 16.32 -7.16 2.43
N GLU A 100 17.35 -7.10 3.24
CA GLU A 100 17.36 -6.36 4.50
C GLU A 100 17.41 -4.83 4.29
N PRO A 101 16.92 -4.01 5.24
CA PRO A 101 17.09 -2.56 5.20
C PRO A 101 18.56 -2.15 5.03
N GLY A 102 18.84 -1.30 4.03
CA GLY A 102 20.18 -0.85 3.68
C GLY A 102 21.07 -1.91 3.02
N GLU A 103 20.53 -3.07 2.66
CA GLU A 103 21.28 -4.13 1.99
C GLU A 103 21.39 -3.88 0.48
N ILE A 104 22.60 -4.16 -0.02
CA ILE A 104 22.92 -4.27 -1.44
C ILE A 104 23.21 -5.75 -1.72
N ILE A 105 22.39 -6.37 -2.56
CA ILE A 105 22.61 -7.71 -3.12
C ILE A 105 23.34 -7.56 -4.44
N ILE A 106 24.46 -8.25 -4.63
CA ILE A 106 25.28 -8.22 -5.84
C ILE A 106 25.32 -9.62 -6.40
N ILE A 107 24.78 -9.81 -7.60
CA ILE A 107 24.74 -11.11 -8.29
C ILE A 107 25.58 -11.00 -9.56
N ASN A 108 26.61 -11.84 -9.68
CA ASN A 108 27.49 -11.88 -10.84
C ASN A 108 27.94 -13.33 -11.14
N LYS A 109 28.92 -13.51 -12.04
CA LYS A 109 29.44 -14.84 -12.42
C LYS A 109 30.06 -15.63 -11.26
N THR A 110 30.46 -14.98 -10.17
CA THR A 110 31.03 -15.63 -8.98
C THR A 110 29.95 -16.04 -7.96
N GLY A 111 28.70 -15.61 -8.15
CA GLY A 111 27.58 -15.92 -7.27
C GLY A 111 26.95 -14.66 -6.66
N LEU A 112 26.39 -14.83 -5.46
CA LEU A 112 25.72 -13.77 -4.72
C LEU A 112 26.61 -13.28 -3.57
N GLU A 113 26.79 -11.96 -3.50
CA GLU A 113 27.38 -11.24 -2.38
C GLU A 113 26.35 -10.31 -1.75
N SER A 114 26.32 -10.24 -0.42
CA SER A 114 25.52 -9.28 0.33
C SER A 114 26.43 -8.26 1.01
N ARG A 115 26.16 -6.99 0.76
CA ARG A 115 26.85 -5.87 1.42
C ARG A 115 25.84 -4.97 2.10
N LYS A 116 25.95 -4.84 3.42
CA LYS A 116 25.11 -3.93 4.19
C LYS A 116 25.76 -2.56 4.27
N VAL A 117 25.07 -1.54 3.80
CA VAL A 117 25.42 -0.15 4.11
C VAL A 117 24.80 0.16 5.47
N GLN A 118 25.61 0.65 6.41
CA GLN A 118 25.11 1.00 7.73
C GLN A 118 24.18 2.20 7.58
N ALA A 119 22.87 1.99 7.63
CA ALA A 119 21.92 3.08 7.46
C ALA A 119 20.56 2.77 8.14
N GLY A 120 20.03 3.79 8.82
CA GLY A 120 18.71 3.80 9.49
C GLY A 120 18.75 3.40 10.96
N ASN A 121 18.27 4.27 11.88
CA ASN A 121 18.17 3.95 13.31
C ASN A 121 17.14 2.82 13.60
N ARG A 122 16.25 2.51 12.64
CA ARG A 122 15.22 1.48 12.76
C ARG A 122 14.66 1.05 11.40
N ARG A 123 14.05 -0.13 11.36
CA ARG A 123 13.17 -0.58 10.26
C ARG A 123 11.85 0.21 10.28
N ALA A 124 11.28 0.51 9.11
CA ALA A 124 10.00 1.19 8.97
C ALA A 124 9.25 0.67 7.74
N SER A 125 9.01 -0.65 7.66
CA SER A 125 8.28 -1.28 6.55
C SER A 125 6.90 -0.63 6.35
N CYS A 126 6.50 -0.38 5.11
CA CYS A 126 5.24 0.31 4.85
C CYS A 126 4.03 -0.54 5.27
N ILE A 127 3.23 -0.04 6.22
CA ILE A 127 2.03 -0.75 6.69
C ILE A 127 0.96 -0.88 5.59
N PHE A 128 0.94 0.04 4.62
CA PHE A 128 -0.02 0.04 3.52
C PHE A 128 0.14 -1.13 2.55
N GLU A 129 1.30 -1.79 2.53
CA GLU A 129 1.49 -3.05 1.80
C GLU A 129 0.53 -4.13 2.34
N TYR A 130 0.44 -4.25 3.67
CA TYR A 130 -0.44 -5.20 4.34
C TYR A 130 -1.92 -4.82 4.26
N ILE A 131 -2.24 -3.52 4.18
CA ILE A 131 -3.63 -3.04 4.09
C ILE A 131 -4.20 -3.28 2.69
N TYR A 132 -3.49 -2.83 1.66
CA TYR A 132 -4.07 -2.72 0.32
C TYR A 132 -3.12 -3.06 -0.83
N PHE A 133 -1.87 -2.57 -0.77
CA PHE A 133 -1.05 -2.46 -1.98
C PHE A 133 -0.51 -3.80 -2.49
N ALA A 134 0.02 -4.63 -1.58
CA ALA A 134 0.55 -5.94 -1.95
C ALA A 134 -0.57 -6.94 -2.26
N ARG A 135 -0.26 -7.95 -3.08
CA ARG A 135 -1.18 -9.05 -3.30
C ARG A 135 -1.27 -9.93 -2.05
N SER A 136 -2.44 -10.53 -1.86
CA SER A 136 -2.70 -11.37 -0.69
C SER A 136 -1.83 -12.62 -0.62
N ASP A 137 -1.39 -13.15 -1.76
CA ASP A 137 -0.50 -14.32 -1.86
C ASP A 137 0.98 -13.99 -1.64
N SER A 138 1.32 -12.72 -1.36
CA SER A 138 2.69 -12.30 -1.07
C SER A 138 3.06 -12.47 0.42
N VAL A 139 4.34 -12.74 0.65
CA VAL A 139 5.01 -12.65 1.95
C VAL A 139 5.98 -11.47 1.89
N ILE A 140 5.87 -10.57 2.87
CA ILE A 140 6.72 -9.38 2.97
C ILE A 140 7.33 -9.34 4.37
N ASP A 141 8.65 -9.24 4.44
CA ASP A 141 9.43 -9.22 5.69
C ASP A 141 9.07 -10.39 6.63
N GLY A 142 8.78 -11.57 6.09
CA GLY A 142 8.33 -12.75 6.85
C GLY A 142 6.86 -12.74 7.31
N THR A 143 6.06 -11.74 6.91
CA THR A 143 4.63 -11.65 7.22
C THR A 143 3.80 -11.98 5.98
N SER A 144 2.89 -12.97 6.07
CA SER A 144 1.88 -13.24 5.04
C SER A 144 0.87 -12.10 4.96
N VAL A 145 0.67 -11.53 3.77
CA VAL A 145 -0.30 -10.45 3.54
C VAL A 145 -1.73 -10.95 3.77
N TYR A 146 -2.06 -12.16 3.32
CA TYR A 146 -3.38 -12.77 3.54
C TYR A 146 -3.71 -12.89 5.04
N GLU A 147 -2.81 -13.50 5.83
CA GLU A 147 -3.04 -13.69 7.26
C GLU A 147 -3.09 -12.36 8.01
N ALA A 148 -2.29 -11.37 7.62
CA ALA A 148 -2.35 -10.03 8.20
C ALA A 148 -3.74 -9.38 8.00
N ARG A 149 -4.29 -9.48 6.78
CA ARG A 149 -5.64 -8.96 6.46
C ARG A 149 -6.72 -9.75 7.19
N LYS A 150 -6.61 -11.08 7.24
CA LYS A 150 -7.57 -11.94 7.95
C LYS A 150 -7.57 -11.63 9.46
N SER A 151 -6.40 -11.49 10.07
CA SER A 151 -6.27 -11.10 11.47
C SER A 151 -6.82 -9.69 11.73
N ALA A 152 -6.64 -8.76 10.79
CA ALA A 152 -7.20 -7.41 10.90
C ALA A 152 -8.73 -7.47 11.00
N GLY A 153 -9.37 -8.31 10.18
CA GLY A 153 -10.79 -8.60 10.25
C GLY A 153 -11.27 -9.16 11.60
N LYS A 154 -10.53 -10.13 12.15
CA LYS A 154 -10.84 -10.73 13.46
C LYS A 154 -10.81 -9.69 14.58
N ILE A 155 -9.77 -8.84 14.58
CA ILE A 155 -9.62 -7.77 15.57
C ILE A 155 -10.72 -6.72 15.40
N LEU A 156 -11.05 -6.37 14.16
CA LEU A 156 -12.10 -5.41 13.84
C LEU A 156 -13.48 -5.87 14.35
N ALA A 157 -13.77 -7.17 14.34
CA ALA A 157 -14.99 -7.73 14.92
C ALA A 157 -15.05 -7.59 16.45
N GLN A 158 -13.89 -7.68 17.12
CA GLN A 158 -13.78 -7.51 18.57
C GLN A 158 -13.91 -6.03 18.97
N GLU A 159 -13.28 -5.13 18.20
CA GLU A 159 -13.30 -3.68 18.48
C GLU A 159 -14.65 -3.05 18.14
N HIS A 160 -15.30 -3.53 17.08
CA HIS A 160 -16.53 -2.95 16.54
C HIS A 160 -17.58 -4.01 16.20
N PRO A 161 -18.09 -4.75 17.21
CA PRO A 161 -19.16 -5.73 17.01
C PRO A 161 -20.47 -5.05 16.60
N VAL A 162 -21.31 -5.78 15.88
CA VAL A 162 -22.68 -5.37 15.56
C VAL A 162 -23.53 -6.59 15.24
N GLU A 163 -24.81 -6.53 15.57
CA GLU A 163 -25.75 -7.55 15.10
C GLU A 163 -26.09 -7.33 13.64
N ALA A 164 -25.84 -8.33 12.80
CA ALA A 164 -26.17 -8.29 11.39
C ALA A 164 -26.43 -9.70 10.86
N ASP A 165 -26.95 -9.79 9.64
CA ASP A 165 -27.38 -11.04 9.05
C ASP A 165 -26.36 -11.60 8.05
N MET A 166 -25.43 -10.76 7.58
CA MET A 166 -24.36 -11.16 6.64
C MET A 166 -23.18 -10.20 6.68
N VAL A 167 -21.96 -10.76 6.59
CA VAL A 167 -20.73 -10.02 6.31
C VAL A 167 -20.43 -10.09 4.81
N ILE A 168 -20.11 -8.95 4.21
CA ILE A 168 -19.70 -8.85 2.81
C ILE A 168 -18.36 -8.09 2.72
N ALA A 169 -17.60 -8.34 1.66
CA ALA A 169 -16.42 -7.56 1.33
C ALA A 169 -16.70 -6.59 0.19
N VAL A 170 -16.02 -5.44 0.19
CA VAL A 170 -15.75 -4.69 -1.03
C VAL A 170 -14.59 -5.41 -1.75
N PRO A 171 -14.83 -6.04 -2.91
CA PRO A 171 -13.84 -6.89 -3.55
C PRO A 171 -12.73 -6.09 -4.26
N ASP A 172 -11.50 -6.60 -4.36
CA ASP A 172 -11.05 -7.95 -3.93
C ASP A 172 -10.22 -7.92 -2.64
N THR A 173 -9.61 -6.77 -2.32
CA THR A 173 -8.64 -6.61 -1.22
C THR A 173 -9.22 -6.97 0.15
N SER A 174 -10.47 -6.59 0.41
CA SER A 174 -11.11 -6.73 1.72
C SER A 174 -11.65 -8.14 2.00
N ILE A 175 -11.54 -9.07 1.04
CA ILE A 175 -12.08 -10.43 1.19
C ILE A 175 -11.47 -11.15 2.41
N PRO A 176 -10.13 -11.21 2.61
CA PRO A 176 -9.58 -11.89 3.78
C PRO A 176 -10.02 -11.23 5.09
N ALA A 177 -10.11 -9.90 5.14
CA ALA A 177 -10.59 -9.17 6.31
C ALA A 177 -12.08 -9.47 6.60
N ALA A 178 -12.92 -9.58 5.56
CA ALA A 178 -14.30 -9.98 5.72
C ALA A 178 -14.47 -11.43 6.21
N MET A 179 -13.65 -12.35 5.70
CA MET A 179 -13.60 -13.72 6.21
C MET A 179 -13.19 -13.74 7.69
N GLY A 180 -12.17 -12.96 8.07
CA GLY A 180 -11.74 -12.84 9.46
C GLY A 180 -12.80 -12.25 10.39
N TYR A 181 -13.50 -11.20 9.94
CA TYR A 181 -14.60 -10.59 10.69
C TYR A 181 -15.75 -11.58 10.89
N ALA A 182 -16.15 -12.29 9.83
CA ALA A 182 -17.20 -13.31 9.87
C ALA A 182 -16.84 -14.46 10.82
N GLU A 183 -15.61 -14.97 10.75
CA GLU A 183 -15.12 -16.03 11.64
C GLU A 183 -15.17 -15.61 13.12
N ALA A 184 -14.76 -14.38 13.44
CA ALA A 184 -14.73 -13.88 14.81
C ALA A 184 -16.12 -13.47 15.36
N SER A 185 -17.01 -12.97 14.51
CA SER A 185 -18.36 -12.53 14.91
C SER A 185 -19.40 -13.65 14.87
N GLY A 186 -19.15 -14.75 14.15
CA GLY A 186 -20.12 -15.81 13.89
C GLY A 186 -21.18 -15.45 12.84
N ILE A 187 -21.12 -14.25 12.25
CA ILE A 187 -22.03 -13.80 11.18
C ILE A 187 -21.58 -14.42 9.86
N PRO A 188 -22.47 -15.04 9.06
CA PRO A 188 -22.07 -15.70 7.83
C PRO A 188 -21.49 -14.72 6.81
N PHE A 189 -20.35 -15.08 6.22
CA PHE A 189 -19.80 -14.38 5.07
C PHE A 189 -20.56 -14.76 3.79
N GLY A 190 -20.87 -13.78 2.95
CA GLY A 190 -21.53 -13.99 1.66
C GLY A 190 -21.11 -12.98 0.61
N GLU A 191 -21.36 -13.32 -0.65
CA GLU A 191 -21.10 -12.43 -1.77
C GLU A 191 -22.25 -11.41 -1.88
N GLY A 192 -22.01 -10.18 -1.41
CA GLY A 192 -22.95 -9.06 -1.54
C GLY A 192 -22.68 -8.15 -2.73
N LEU A 193 -21.44 -8.14 -3.22
CA LEU A 193 -20.96 -7.31 -4.32
C LEU A 193 -20.10 -8.16 -5.25
N VAL A 194 -20.35 -8.05 -6.55
CA VAL A 194 -19.54 -8.68 -7.60
C VAL A 194 -18.76 -7.59 -8.33
N LYS A 195 -17.44 -7.79 -8.46
CA LYS A 195 -16.58 -6.94 -9.27
C LYS A 195 -16.73 -7.29 -10.74
N ASN A 196 -17.03 -6.27 -11.54
CA ASN A 196 -17.03 -6.39 -12.99
C ASN A 196 -15.56 -6.46 -13.45
N ARG A 197 -15.14 -7.66 -13.90
CA ARG A 197 -13.73 -7.92 -14.28
C ARG A 197 -13.33 -7.27 -15.61
N TYR A 198 -14.30 -6.94 -16.46
CA TYR A 198 -14.09 -6.46 -17.83
C TYR A 198 -14.36 -4.95 -18.01
N VAL A 199 -14.07 -4.14 -16.99
CA VAL A 199 -14.29 -2.69 -17.04
C VAL A 199 -13.06 -2.02 -17.64
N GLY A 200 -13.18 -1.54 -18.87
CA GLY A 200 -12.14 -0.72 -19.51
C GLY A 200 -11.99 0.66 -18.85
N ARG A 201 -10.93 1.40 -19.21
CA ARG A 201 -10.79 2.81 -18.83
C ARG A 201 -12.00 3.58 -19.37
N THR A 202 -12.72 4.32 -18.53
CA THR A 202 -13.75 5.25 -18.99
C THR A 202 -13.09 6.33 -19.84
N PHE A 203 -13.40 6.39 -21.14
CA PHE A 203 -13.01 7.50 -22.01
C PHE A 203 -13.59 8.82 -21.48
N ILE A 204 -13.00 9.95 -21.90
CA ILE A 204 -13.42 11.30 -21.52
C ILE A 204 -14.94 11.43 -21.74
N GLN A 205 -15.70 11.44 -20.66
CA GLN A 205 -17.15 11.58 -20.69
C GLN A 205 -17.51 13.01 -20.23
N PRO A 206 -18.15 13.82 -21.10
CA PRO A 206 -18.27 15.27 -20.90
C PRO A 206 -19.30 15.71 -19.85
N GLU A 207 -20.11 14.82 -19.29
CA GLU A 207 -21.25 15.18 -18.43
C GLU A 207 -21.12 14.67 -16.99
N GLN A 208 -21.42 15.57 -16.03
CA GLN A 208 -21.25 15.36 -14.60
C GLN A 208 -22.21 14.31 -14.02
N GLU A 209 -23.39 14.11 -14.62
CA GLU A 209 -24.37 13.08 -14.24
C GLU A 209 -23.88 11.65 -14.50
N LEU A 210 -23.01 11.44 -15.50
CA LEU A 210 -22.49 10.11 -15.83
C LEU A 210 -21.30 9.68 -14.94
N ARG A 211 -20.67 10.60 -14.19
CA ARG A 211 -19.61 10.26 -13.21
C ARG A 211 -20.13 9.44 -12.02
N GLU A 212 -21.41 9.55 -11.67
CA GLU A 212 -22.05 8.74 -10.64
C GLU A 212 -22.19 7.26 -11.05
N THR A 213 -22.12 6.97 -12.35
CA THR A 213 -22.17 5.61 -12.91
C THR A 213 -20.83 4.86 -12.75
N SER A 214 -19.74 5.55 -12.41
CA SER A 214 -18.39 4.95 -12.41
C SER A 214 -18.20 3.80 -11.41
N VAL A 215 -18.88 3.82 -10.26
CA VAL A 215 -18.85 2.69 -9.31
C VAL A 215 -19.82 1.59 -9.72
N ARG A 216 -20.99 1.91 -10.30
CA ARG A 216 -21.90 0.91 -10.88
C ARG A 216 -21.27 0.15 -12.05
N LEU A 217 -20.38 0.81 -12.80
CA LEU A 217 -19.58 0.14 -13.81
C LEU A 217 -18.60 -0.87 -13.19
N LYS A 218 -18.13 -0.66 -11.97
CA LYS A 218 -17.12 -1.50 -11.30
C LYS A 218 -17.70 -2.62 -10.44
N LEU A 219 -18.84 -2.36 -9.79
CA LEU A 219 -19.43 -3.24 -8.78
C LEU A 219 -20.94 -3.37 -9.03
N ASN A 220 -21.45 -4.59 -8.87
CA ASN A 220 -22.88 -4.88 -8.90
C ASN A 220 -23.32 -5.56 -7.60
N PRO A 221 -24.47 -5.18 -7.01
CA PRO A 221 -24.98 -5.83 -5.81
C PRO A 221 -25.67 -7.15 -6.16
N VAL A 222 -25.43 -8.19 -5.37
CA VAL A 222 -26.14 -9.47 -5.47
C VAL A 222 -27.46 -9.34 -4.73
N ARG A 223 -28.49 -8.83 -5.41
CA ARG A 223 -29.77 -8.43 -4.80
C ARG A 223 -30.41 -9.52 -3.94
N CYS A 224 -30.40 -10.78 -4.39
CA CYS A 224 -30.95 -11.90 -3.63
C CYS A 224 -30.24 -12.15 -2.29
N ASN A 225 -28.96 -11.79 -2.19
CA ASN A 225 -28.17 -11.98 -0.97
C ASN A 225 -28.34 -10.80 0.00
N VAL A 226 -28.59 -9.60 -0.52
CA VAL A 226 -28.59 -8.34 0.23
C VAL A 226 -29.99 -7.90 0.68
N SER A 227 -31.03 -8.19 -0.10
CA SER A 227 -32.38 -7.66 0.14
C SER A 227 -32.96 -8.12 1.48
N GLY A 228 -33.46 -7.16 2.27
CA GLY A 228 -34.07 -7.38 3.58
C GLY A 228 -33.09 -7.59 4.74
N LYS A 229 -31.76 -7.62 4.47
CA LYS A 229 -30.75 -7.96 5.48
C LYS A 229 -30.05 -6.74 6.08
N ARG A 230 -29.59 -6.88 7.31
CA ARG A 230 -28.57 -6.04 7.96
C ARG A 230 -27.20 -6.54 7.51
N ILE A 231 -26.41 -5.67 6.90
CA ILE A 231 -25.15 -6.02 6.24
C ILE A 231 -23.98 -5.39 7.00
N VAL A 232 -22.95 -6.18 7.31
CA VAL A 232 -21.62 -5.66 7.65
C VAL A 232 -20.81 -5.60 6.36
N MET A 233 -20.47 -4.40 5.92
CA MET A 233 -19.63 -4.17 4.75
C MET A 233 -18.20 -3.89 5.19
N ILE A 234 -17.27 -4.77 4.81
CA ILE A 234 -15.83 -4.59 5.06
C ILE A 234 -15.17 -3.92 3.86
N ASP A 235 -14.46 -2.82 4.10
CA ASP A 235 -13.61 -2.14 3.12
C ASP A 235 -12.20 -1.94 3.69
N ASP A 236 -11.19 -1.77 2.83
CA ASP A 236 -9.80 -1.75 3.28
C ASP A 236 -9.39 -0.41 3.88
N SER A 237 -9.85 0.69 3.28
CA SER A 237 -9.49 2.05 3.65
C SER A 237 -10.52 3.07 3.13
N ILE A 238 -10.57 4.25 3.74
CA ILE A 238 -11.33 5.39 3.22
C ILE A 238 -10.39 6.58 3.04
N VAL A 239 -10.16 6.96 1.78
CA VAL A 239 -9.35 8.14 1.43
C VAL A 239 -10.23 9.37 1.25
N ARG A 240 -11.12 9.37 0.25
CA ARG A 240 -12.03 10.50 -0.05
C ARG A 240 -13.48 10.26 0.37
N GLY A 241 -13.88 9.02 0.63
CA GLY A 241 -15.26 8.64 1.01
C GLY A 241 -16.28 8.55 -0.12
N THR A 242 -15.97 9.02 -1.33
CA THR A 242 -16.91 9.02 -2.47
C THR A 242 -17.34 7.62 -2.88
N THR A 243 -16.38 6.69 -2.98
CA THR A 243 -16.65 5.28 -3.34
C THR A 243 -17.53 4.61 -2.29
N GLY A 244 -17.18 4.73 -1.01
CA GLY A 244 -17.97 4.15 0.10
C GLY A 244 -19.41 4.63 0.09
N ARG A 245 -19.64 5.94 -0.11
CA ARG A 245 -21.00 6.51 -0.24
C ARG A 245 -21.79 5.88 -1.37
N GLN A 246 -21.17 5.68 -2.53
CA GLN A 246 -21.82 5.08 -3.69
C GLN A 246 -22.15 3.60 -3.46
N ILE A 247 -21.26 2.84 -2.81
CA ILE A 247 -21.50 1.42 -2.50
C ILE A 247 -22.63 1.28 -1.45
N VAL A 248 -22.62 2.09 -0.38
CA VAL A 248 -23.71 2.07 0.62
C VAL A 248 -25.06 2.40 -0.02
N SER A 249 -25.11 3.44 -0.87
CA SER A 249 -26.32 3.78 -1.62
C SER A 249 -26.78 2.61 -2.52
N MET A 250 -25.85 1.95 -3.21
CA MET A 250 -26.14 0.80 -4.06
C MET A 250 -26.73 -0.38 -3.29
N LEU A 251 -26.20 -0.70 -2.11
CA LEU A 251 -26.73 -1.75 -1.24
C LEU A 251 -28.13 -1.41 -0.71
N ARG A 252 -28.37 -0.15 -0.32
CA ARG A 252 -29.71 0.31 0.08
C ARG A 252 -30.71 0.22 -1.07
N MET A 253 -30.34 0.61 -2.29
CA MET A 253 -31.19 0.46 -3.47
C MET A 253 -31.46 -1.02 -3.82
N ALA A 254 -30.52 -1.93 -3.53
CA ALA A 254 -30.73 -3.36 -3.64
C ALA A 254 -31.64 -3.93 -2.53
N GLY A 255 -32.01 -3.12 -1.53
CA GLY A 255 -32.95 -3.45 -0.48
C GLY A 255 -32.31 -3.86 0.85
N ALA A 256 -31.03 -3.54 1.11
CA ALA A 256 -30.43 -3.72 2.43
C ALA A 256 -31.21 -2.90 3.48
N ARG A 257 -31.51 -3.51 4.64
CA ARG A 257 -32.18 -2.86 5.77
C ARG A 257 -31.23 -1.89 6.47
N GLU A 258 -30.03 -2.39 6.79
CA GLU A 258 -28.95 -1.64 7.44
C GLU A 258 -27.62 -1.98 6.77
N VAL A 259 -26.70 -1.03 6.75
CA VAL A 259 -25.33 -1.15 6.24
C VAL A 259 -24.37 -0.61 7.31
N HIS A 260 -23.69 -1.51 7.99
CA HIS A 260 -22.66 -1.23 8.98
C HIS A 260 -21.29 -1.32 8.32
N LEU A 261 -20.63 -0.18 8.15
CA LEU A 261 -19.32 -0.12 7.51
C LEU A 261 -18.22 -0.40 8.53
N ARG A 262 -17.27 -1.26 8.17
CA ARG A 262 -16.10 -1.58 8.99
C ARG A 262 -14.86 -1.50 8.10
N ILE A 263 -13.89 -0.72 8.53
CA ILE A 263 -12.68 -0.44 7.76
C ILE A 263 -11.51 -1.17 8.39
N SER A 264 -10.81 -2.01 7.63
CA SER A 264 -9.67 -2.80 8.12
C SER A 264 -8.37 -2.00 8.21
N SER A 265 -8.47 -0.67 8.30
CA SER A 265 -7.38 0.25 8.58
C SER A 265 -7.86 1.37 9.52
N PRO A 266 -6.94 2.08 10.19
CA PRO A 266 -7.23 3.36 10.82
C PRO A 266 -7.61 4.44 9.78
N PRO A 267 -8.20 5.57 10.21
CA PRO A 267 -8.44 6.71 9.34
C PRO A 267 -7.13 7.27 8.75
N VAL A 268 -7.10 7.46 7.44
CA VAL A 268 -5.95 8.09 6.76
C VAL A 268 -6.01 9.60 6.96
N VAL A 269 -5.06 10.17 7.71
CA VAL A 269 -5.08 11.59 8.11
C VAL A 269 -3.83 12.37 7.68
N HIS A 270 -2.85 11.69 7.10
CA HIS A 270 -1.63 12.28 6.54
C HIS A 270 -1.28 11.68 5.18
N CYS A 271 -0.61 12.46 4.34
CA CYS A 271 -0.14 12.04 3.03
C CYS A 271 1.06 11.09 3.13
N CYS A 272 1.23 10.22 2.13
CA CYS A 272 2.45 9.43 2.00
C CYS A 272 3.52 10.20 1.21
N HIS A 273 4.77 10.19 1.71
CA HIS A 273 5.95 10.72 1.03
C HIS A 273 6.90 9.62 0.52
N PHE A 274 6.46 8.35 0.57
CA PHE A 274 7.32 7.16 0.36
C PHE A 274 6.73 6.20 -0.67
N GLY A 275 6.18 6.73 -1.78
CA GLY A 275 5.78 5.95 -2.94
C GLY A 275 4.29 5.57 -3.04
N ILE A 276 3.48 5.73 -1.98
CA ILE A 276 2.02 5.54 -2.09
C ILE A 276 1.38 6.82 -2.65
N ASP A 277 0.48 6.67 -3.63
CA ASP A 277 -0.27 7.80 -4.17
C ASP A 277 -1.46 8.17 -3.30
N THR A 278 -1.22 9.13 -2.41
CA THR A 278 -2.27 9.76 -1.59
C THR A 278 -2.57 11.17 -2.11
N PRO A 279 -3.84 11.61 -2.09
CA PRO A 279 -4.17 12.98 -2.40
C PRO A 279 -3.65 13.96 -1.33
N ASP A 280 -3.78 15.25 -1.59
CA ASP A 280 -3.45 16.30 -0.62
C ASP A 280 -4.25 16.14 0.68
N ARG A 281 -3.69 16.61 1.79
CA ARG A 281 -4.22 16.34 3.14
C ARG A 281 -5.64 16.88 3.31
N GLU A 282 -5.96 18.00 2.69
CA GLU A 282 -7.29 18.63 2.72
C GLU A 282 -8.36 17.79 2.00
N GLN A 283 -7.93 16.88 1.12
CA GLN A 283 -8.80 15.94 0.41
C GLN A 283 -8.95 14.59 1.14
N LEU A 284 -8.17 14.35 2.19
CA LEU A 284 -8.29 13.16 3.03
C LEU A 284 -9.46 13.35 3.98
N ILE A 285 -10.50 12.53 3.83
CA ILE A 285 -11.71 12.67 4.65
C ILE A 285 -11.41 12.45 6.14
N GLY A 286 -10.46 11.56 6.46
CA GLY A 286 -10.00 11.33 7.83
C GLY A 286 -9.25 12.51 8.45
N ALA A 287 -8.63 13.38 7.63
CA ALA A 287 -7.93 14.57 8.12
C ALA A 287 -8.86 15.74 8.44
N VAL A 288 -10.03 15.79 7.79
CA VAL A 288 -10.94 16.95 7.83
C VAL A 288 -12.31 16.66 8.46
N LYS A 289 -12.61 15.40 8.80
CA LYS A 289 -13.87 14.98 9.43
C LYS A 289 -13.63 14.05 10.61
N THR A 290 -14.51 14.15 11.61
CA THR A 290 -14.61 13.14 12.67
C THR A 290 -15.24 11.85 12.13
N ILE A 291 -15.05 10.72 12.82
CA ILE A 291 -15.64 9.43 12.42
C ILE A 291 -17.17 9.53 12.22
N GLU A 292 -17.86 10.24 13.12
CA GLU A 292 -19.32 10.42 13.00
C GLU A 292 -19.70 11.26 11.77
N GLN A 293 -18.95 12.31 11.46
CA GLN A 293 -19.16 13.09 10.24
C GLN A 293 -18.89 12.26 8.99
N ILE A 294 -17.92 11.33 9.02
CA ILE A 294 -17.64 10.40 7.91
C ILE A 294 -18.81 9.43 7.74
N ARG A 295 -19.31 8.85 8.83
CA ARG A 295 -20.46 7.94 8.83
C ARG A 295 -21.68 8.59 8.16
N VAL A 296 -22.01 9.82 8.58
CA VAL A 296 -23.11 10.60 8.00
C VAL A 296 -22.86 10.90 6.52
N ALA A 297 -21.65 11.32 6.15
CA ALA A 297 -21.31 11.64 4.75
C ALA A 297 -21.41 10.42 3.81
N ILE A 298 -21.10 9.22 4.32
CA ILE A 298 -21.21 7.96 3.58
C ILE A 298 -22.65 7.42 3.57
N GLY A 299 -23.44 7.70 4.61
CA GLY A 299 -24.82 7.20 4.75
C GLY A 299 -24.94 5.80 5.36
N ALA A 300 -23.89 5.36 6.07
CA ALA A 300 -23.87 4.08 6.78
C ALA A 300 -24.61 4.18 8.13
N ASP A 301 -25.21 3.09 8.60
CA ASP A 301 -25.91 3.05 9.90
C ASP A 301 -24.92 3.06 11.06
N SER A 302 -23.79 2.39 10.92
CA SER A 302 -22.64 2.51 11.83
C SER A 302 -21.32 2.47 11.05
N LEU A 303 -20.26 3.04 11.62
CA LEU A 303 -18.92 3.05 11.06
C LEU A 303 -17.91 2.70 12.16
N GLY A 304 -17.02 1.75 11.89
CA GLY A 304 -15.89 1.40 12.76
C GLY A 304 -14.60 1.34 11.93
N TYR A 305 -13.51 1.83 12.51
CA TYR A 305 -12.17 1.75 11.92
C TYR A 305 -11.30 0.88 12.82
N LEU A 306 -10.50 0.00 12.22
CA LEU A 306 -9.51 -0.75 12.98
C LEU A 306 -8.57 0.22 13.70
N SER A 307 -8.30 -0.03 14.98
CA SER A 307 -7.33 0.76 15.75
C SER A 307 -5.91 0.63 15.17
N ILE A 308 -5.03 1.60 15.47
CA ILE A 308 -3.61 1.53 15.05
C ILE A 308 -2.96 0.30 15.70
N GLU A 309 -3.25 0.07 16.99
CA GLU A 309 -2.78 -1.07 17.75
C GLU A 309 -3.27 -2.40 17.16
N GLY A 310 -4.55 -2.44 16.77
CA GLY A 310 -5.18 -3.58 16.11
C GLY A 310 -4.54 -3.89 14.76
N LEU A 311 -4.24 -2.86 13.96
CA LEU A 311 -3.53 -3.01 12.69
C LEU A 311 -2.08 -3.48 12.88
N VAL A 312 -1.35 -2.96 13.87
CA VAL A 312 0.00 -3.45 14.17
C VAL A 312 -0.06 -4.91 14.58
N ARG A 313 -0.97 -5.26 15.51
CA ARG A 313 -1.15 -6.63 16.00
C ARG A 313 -1.52 -7.60 14.88
N SER A 314 -2.32 -7.16 13.90
CA SER A 314 -2.71 -8.02 12.78
C SER A 314 -1.53 -8.49 11.94
N THR A 315 -0.47 -7.69 11.84
CA THR A 315 0.75 -8.08 11.11
C THR A 315 1.66 -9.03 11.87
N GLY A 316 1.46 -9.20 13.18
CA GLY A 316 2.41 -9.90 14.06
C GLY A 316 3.76 -9.19 14.24
N ARG A 317 3.89 -7.95 13.76
CA ARG A 317 5.12 -7.16 13.83
C ARG A 317 5.09 -6.17 14.99
N ARG A 318 6.27 -5.65 15.34
CA ARG A 318 6.41 -4.54 16.30
C ARG A 318 6.08 -3.22 15.63
N ALA A 319 5.36 -2.34 16.32
CA ALA A 319 5.02 -1.00 15.83
C ALA A 319 6.26 -0.20 15.38
N GLU A 320 7.36 -0.31 16.12
CA GLU A 320 8.63 0.37 15.81
C GLU A 320 9.28 -0.06 14.48
N HIS A 321 8.90 -1.23 13.94
CA HIS A 321 9.39 -1.74 12.66
C HIS A 321 8.51 -1.33 11.48
N LEU A 322 7.43 -0.60 11.73
CA LEU A 322 6.44 -0.20 10.73
C LEU A 322 6.48 1.32 10.52
N CYS A 323 6.13 1.73 9.32
CA CYS A 323 5.79 3.12 9.01
C CYS A 323 4.29 3.31 9.15
N LEU A 324 3.87 4.06 10.17
CA LEU A 324 2.47 4.39 10.48
C LEU A 324 2.13 5.85 10.17
N ALA A 325 3.00 6.54 9.45
CA ALA A 325 2.93 8.00 9.25
C ALA A 325 1.61 8.48 8.65
N CYS A 326 0.98 7.68 7.78
CA CYS A 326 -0.32 8.00 7.18
C CYS A 326 -1.46 8.14 8.22
N PHE A 327 -1.29 7.58 9.42
CA PHE A 327 -2.27 7.58 10.51
C PHE A 327 -1.91 8.52 11.66
N GLN A 328 -0.61 8.67 11.96
CA GLN A 328 -0.15 9.43 13.15
C GLN A 328 0.78 10.61 12.84
N GLY A 329 1.21 10.78 11.58
CA GLY A 329 2.05 11.92 11.16
C GLY A 329 3.53 11.81 11.53
N GLU A 330 3.93 10.73 12.19
CA GLU A 330 5.33 10.45 12.54
C GLU A 330 6.05 9.72 11.40
N TYR A 331 6.78 10.49 10.58
CA TYR A 331 7.58 9.95 9.49
C TYR A 331 8.92 9.38 10.01
N PRO A 332 9.44 8.27 9.45
CA PRO A 332 10.72 7.68 9.84
C PRO A 332 11.94 8.57 9.50
N MET A 333 11.74 9.59 8.68
CA MET A 333 12.72 10.61 8.32
C MET A 333 12.03 11.95 8.07
N GLU A 334 12.84 13.01 8.01
CA GLU A 334 12.39 14.34 7.64
C GLU A 334 11.73 14.34 6.25
N VAL A 335 10.51 14.89 6.17
CA VAL A 335 9.75 15.07 4.93
C VAL A 335 9.54 16.56 4.66
N PRO A 336 9.42 17.00 3.40
CA PRO A 336 9.20 18.41 3.09
C PRO A 336 7.94 18.96 3.78
N MET A 337 8.09 20.03 4.57
CA MET A 337 6.94 20.73 5.18
C MET A 337 6.18 21.61 4.19
N VAL A 338 6.86 22.04 3.11
CA VAL A 338 6.34 22.93 2.07
C VAL A 338 6.74 22.37 0.72
N GLY A 339 5.76 22.22 -0.17
CA GLY A 339 5.95 21.65 -1.51
C GLY A 339 4.83 20.68 -1.86
N ASN A 340 4.31 20.77 -3.09
CA ASN A 340 3.36 19.80 -3.60
C ASN A 340 4.11 18.50 -3.96
N LYS A 341 3.48 17.33 -3.83
CA LYS A 341 3.98 16.06 -4.39
C LYS A 341 4.40 16.19 -5.87
N LYS A 342 3.79 17.15 -6.57
CA LYS A 342 4.03 17.48 -7.98
C LYS A 342 5.14 18.51 -8.23
N VAL A 343 6.00 18.82 -7.27
CA VAL A 343 7.08 19.82 -7.43
C VAL A 343 7.97 19.53 -8.64
N PHE A 344 8.16 18.26 -9.01
CA PHE A 344 8.89 17.90 -10.22
C PHE A 344 8.01 17.84 -11.48
N GLU A 345 6.68 17.69 -11.35
CA GLU A 345 5.73 17.58 -12.46
C GLU A 345 5.28 18.93 -13.02
N SER A 346 5.45 20.02 -12.26
CA SER A 346 5.22 21.38 -12.76
C SER A 346 6.42 21.82 -13.62
N LYS A 347 6.25 21.80 -14.94
CA LYS A 347 7.17 22.46 -15.88
C LYS A 347 7.03 23.98 -15.83
#